data_AF-A0A502EXU9-F1
#
_entry.id   AF-A0A502EXU9-F1
#
_cell.length_a   1.000
_cell.length_b   1.000
_cell.length_c   1.000
_cell.angle_alpha   90.00
_cell.angle_beta   90.00
_cell.angle_gamma   90.00
#
_symmetry.space_group_name_H-M   'P 1'
#
loop_
_entity.id
_entity.type
_entity.pdbx_description
1 polymer ?
#
loop_
_entity_poly.entity_id
_entity_poly.type
_entity_poly.pdbx_seq_one_letter_code
_entity_poly.pdbx_strand_id
1 'polypeptide(L)'
;MENKWAVYFDGEFLIFIRSWLREVLVVAKTIQKDNQLIVESITGEFTEDESPEFTKAILNFILISHSIGEIIPAPIPVEFENDTDRASKWAFSTYGNMGQLGIFTTDFLPVSDSPLRTHSLLHIAVARGEIKEIEDEFYKGTNLNALAGDGLAPLHWSIAPESIDSMTKLLELGADPNGLTHEGATPIMNAVQSNKMDKVKLLLDYGALINVQDDRGFTALHRAAERGHTDLVKFLLVNGADKTISAQGHTAISLATITEQYEIIELLN
;
A
#
# COMPACT_ATOMS: atom_id res chain seq x y z
N MET A 1 2.46 -19.46 -24.79
CA MET A 1 3.04 -19.60 -23.43
C MET A 1 2.90 -18.26 -22.76
N GLU A 2 2.53 -18.21 -21.47
CA GLU A 2 2.41 -16.94 -20.75
C GLU A 2 3.81 -16.32 -20.58
N ASN A 3 4.08 -15.23 -21.31
CA ASN A 3 5.29 -14.43 -21.15
C ASN A 3 5.25 -13.73 -19.78
N LYS A 4 5.63 -14.46 -18.73
CA LYS A 4 5.76 -13.91 -17.37
C LYS A 4 7.09 -13.20 -17.25
N TRP A 5 7.01 -11.90 -16.98
CA TRP A 5 8.15 -11.04 -16.74
C TRP A 5 8.16 -10.62 -15.26
N ALA A 6 9.33 -10.68 -14.64
CA ALA A 6 9.64 -9.97 -13.42
C ALA A 6 10.42 -8.72 -13.81
N VAL A 7 9.98 -7.55 -13.34
CA VAL A 7 10.61 -6.26 -13.63
C VAL A 7 11.29 -5.77 -12.36
N TYR A 8 12.58 -5.52 -12.43
CA TYR A 8 13.39 -4.98 -11.34
C TYR A 8 13.90 -3.60 -11.70
N PHE A 9 14.12 -2.79 -10.68
CA PHE A 9 14.68 -1.45 -10.86
C PHE A 9 16.08 -1.38 -10.23
N ASP A 10 17.05 -0.84 -10.99
CA ASP A 10 18.43 -0.63 -10.56
C ASP A 10 18.97 0.70 -11.11
N GLY A 11 18.92 1.76 -10.30
CA GLY A 11 19.46 3.08 -10.62
C GLY A 11 18.73 3.84 -11.73
N GLU A 12 19.20 3.70 -12.97
CA GLU A 12 18.54 4.26 -14.17
C GLU A 12 17.96 3.16 -15.07
N PHE A 13 18.06 1.90 -14.65
CA PHE A 13 17.72 0.74 -15.46
C PHE A 13 16.47 0.01 -14.95
N LEU A 14 15.59 -0.34 -15.89
CA LEU A 14 14.53 -1.32 -15.73
C LEU A 14 15.02 -2.66 -16.29
N ILE A 15 15.14 -3.66 -15.43
CA ILE A 15 15.67 -4.98 -15.75
C ILE A 15 14.49 -5.95 -15.87
N PHE A 16 14.32 -6.51 -17.06
CA PHE A 16 13.26 -7.48 -17.36
C PHE A 16 13.83 -8.90 -17.33
N ILE A 17 13.33 -9.71 -16.41
CA ILE A 17 13.70 -11.11 -16.23
C ILE A 17 12.51 -11.97 -16.63
N ARG A 18 12.68 -12.89 -17.59
CA ARG A 18 11.62 -13.86 -17.89
C ARG A 18 11.53 -14.88 -16.75
N SER A 19 10.40 -14.95 -16.05
CA SER A 19 10.25 -15.72 -14.81
C SER A 19 10.55 -17.21 -14.96
N TRP A 20 10.40 -17.76 -16.17
CA TRP A 20 10.65 -19.17 -16.48
C TRP A 20 12.10 -19.47 -16.92
N LEU A 21 12.81 -18.48 -17.48
CA LEU A 21 14.21 -18.62 -17.90
C LEU A 21 15.19 -18.14 -16.82
N ARG A 22 14.74 -17.27 -15.90
CA ARG A 22 15.58 -16.60 -14.88
C ARG A 22 16.81 -15.89 -15.45
N GLU A 23 16.74 -15.52 -16.73
CA GLU A 23 17.79 -14.78 -17.43
C GLU A 23 17.30 -13.34 -17.69
N VAL A 24 18.23 -12.39 -17.58
CA VAL A 24 18.02 -10.99 -17.94
C VAL A 24 18.06 -10.91 -19.45
N LEU A 25 16.92 -10.56 -20.06
CA LEU A 25 16.81 -10.56 -21.52
C LEU A 25 16.60 -9.16 -22.08
N VAL A 26 16.05 -8.23 -21.29
CA VAL A 26 15.86 -6.85 -21.73
C VAL A 26 16.19 -5.88 -20.60
N VAL A 27 16.95 -4.85 -20.92
CA VAL A 27 17.29 -3.74 -20.04
C VAL A 27 16.85 -2.44 -20.71
N ALA A 28 16.02 -1.66 -20.04
CA ALA A 28 15.64 -0.34 -20.49
C ALA A 28 16.34 0.72 -19.64
N LYS A 29 17.11 1.60 -20.29
CA LYS A 29 17.71 2.77 -19.63
C LYS A 29 16.69 3.90 -19.64
N THR A 30 16.52 4.54 -18.50
CA THR A 30 15.61 5.66 -18.30
C THR A 30 16.37 6.94 -18.03
N ILE A 31 15.81 8.07 -18.47
CA ILE A 31 16.29 9.41 -18.18
C ILE A 31 15.14 10.25 -17.66
N GLN A 32 15.47 11.29 -16.91
CA GLN A 32 14.49 12.27 -16.50
C GLN A 32 14.52 13.48 -17.43
N LYS A 33 13.34 13.87 -17.92
CA LYS A 33 13.18 15.07 -18.74
C LYS A 33 11.80 15.67 -18.49
N ASP A 34 11.73 16.99 -18.32
CA ASP A 34 10.48 17.73 -18.13
C ASP A 34 9.61 17.16 -16.98
N ASN A 35 10.24 16.76 -15.87
CA ASN A 35 9.61 16.07 -14.72
C ASN A 35 8.95 14.71 -15.04
N GLN A 36 9.42 14.03 -16.09
CA GLN A 36 8.96 12.70 -16.49
C GLN A 36 10.12 11.71 -16.57
N LEU A 37 9.85 10.45 -16.23
CA LEU A 37 10.78 9.34 -16.47
C LEU A 37 10.52 8.79 -17.88
N ILE A 38 11.52 8.91 -18.75
CA ILE A 38 11.43 8.53 -20.16
C ILE A 38 12.41 7.39 -20.43
N VAL A 39 11.99 6.38 -21.19
CA VAL A 39 12.92 5.35 -21.68
C VAL A 39 13.81 5.97 -22.77
N GLU A 40 15.11 6.07 -22.48
CA GLU A 40 16.13 6.56 -23.41
C GLU A 40 16.51 5.48 -24.42
N SER A 41 16.71 4.25 -23.96
CA SER A 41 17.14 3.14 -24.81
C SER A 41 16.73 1.79 -24.23
N ILE A 42 16.61 0.80 -25.12
CA ILE A 42 16.32 -0.59 -24.77
C ILE A 42 17.42 -1.45 -25.40
N THR A 43 18.03 -2.31 -24.60
CA THR A 43 19.04 -3.27 -25.04
C THR A 43 18.67 -4.66 -24.54
N GLY A 44 18.96 -5.70 -25.33
CA GLY A 44 18.55 -7.06 -24.96
C GLY A 44 18.41 -8.04 -26.11
N GLU A 45 18.08 -9.27 -25.76
CA GLU A 45 17.75 -10.36 -26.68
C GLU A 45 16.24 -10.64 -26.64
N PHE A 46 15.61 -10.49 -27.80
CA PHE A 46 14.19 -10.75 -27.99
C PHE A 46 13.98 -12.17 -28.52
N THR A 47 12.93 -12.87 -28.07
CA THR A 47 12.52 -14.14 -28.68
C THR A 47 11.81 -13.91 -30.01
N GLU A 48 11.61 -14.97 -30.80
CA GLU A 48 10.94 -14.91 -32.11
C GLU A 48 9.53 -14.27 -32.07
N ASP A 49 8.85 -14.33 -30.91
CA ASP A 49 7.52 -13.74 -30.67
C ASP A 49 7.56 -12.32 -30.06
N GLU A 50 8.74 -11.71 -29.95
CA GLU A 50 8.93 -10.39 -29.32
C GLU A 50 9.68 -9.43 -30.25
N SER A 51 9.26 -8.17 -30.26
CA SER A 51 9.95 -7.10 -30.99
C SER A 51 10.32 -5.94 -30.06
N PRO A 52 11.30 -5.10 -30.44
CA PRO A 52 11.59 -3.86 -29.70
C PRO A 52 10.36 -2.97 -29.50
N GLU A 53 9.44 -2.96 -30.47
CA GLU A 53 8.16 -2.25 -30.40
C GLU A 53 7.19 -2.88 -29.39
N PHE A 54 7.17 -4.21 -29.29
CA PHE A 54 6.40 -4.94 -28.27
C PHE A 54 6.90 -4.62 -26.85
N THR A 55 8.22 -4.64 -26.65
CA THR A 55 8.81 -4.24 -25.36
C THR A 55 8.59 -2.75 -25.08
N LYS A 56 8.69 -1.88 -26.09
CA LYS A 56 8.34 -0.47 -25.97
C LYS A 56 6.86 -0.27 -25.61
N ALA A 57 5.95 -1.10 -26.10
CA ALA A 57 4.54 -1.08 -25.74
C ALA A 57 4.30 -1.53 -24.29
N ILE A 58 5.01 -2.55 -23.81
CA ILE A 58 4.99 -2.97 -22.39
C ILE A 58 5.55 -1.86 -21.48
N LEU A 59 6.65 -1.23 -21.89
CA LEU A 59 7.26 -0.12 -21.15
C LEU A 59 6.35 1.10 -21.12
N ASN A 60 5.76 1.47 -22.26
CA ASN A 60 4.73 2.50 -22.32
C ASN A 60 3.52 2.11 -21.47
N PHE A 61 3.08 0.86 -21.47
CA PHE A 61 2.01 0.40 -20.59
C PHE A 61 2.36 0.60 -19.11
N ILE A 62 3.58 0.24 -18.69
CA ILE A 62 4.04 0.39 -17.29
C ILE A 62 4.23 1.88 -16.92
N LEU A 63 4.62 2.73 -17.88
CA LEU A 63 4.93 4.15 -17.65
C LEU A 63 3.72 5.10 -17.89
N ILE A 64 2.73 4.67 -18.68
CA ILE A 64 1.55 5.47 -19.10
C ILE A 64 0.27 4.95 -18.42
N SER A 65 0.21 3.70 -17.95
CA SER A 65 -0.93 3.21 -17.16
C SER A 65 -0.94 3.80 -15.75
N HIS A 66 -1.30 5.06 -15.64
CA HIS A 66 -2.69 5.48 -15.45
C HIS A 66 -2.68 6.95 -15.06
N SER A 67 -3.47 7.78 -15.74
CA SER A 67 -4.02 9.01 -15.17
C SER A 67 -5.32 9.25 -15.89
N ILE A 68 -6.45 9.13 -15.19
CA ILE A 68 -7.75 9.48 -15.79
C ILE A 68 -7.84 11.01 -15.84
N GLY A 69 -7.99 11.56 -17.04
CA GLY A 69 -8.40 12.95 -17.24
C GLY A 69 -7.29 13.99 -17.34
N GLU A 70 -6.04 13.64 -17.03
CA GLU A 70 -4.89 14.49 -17.30
C GLU A 70 -3.85 13.75 -18.14
N ILE A 71 -3.45 14.35 -19.26
CA ILE A 71 -2.35 13.92 -20.14
C ILE A 71 -1.02 14.24 -19.45
N ILE A 72 -0.78 13.80 -18.21
CA ILE A 72 0.53 13.94 -17.58
C ILE A 72 0.70 12.77 -16.60
N PRO A 73 1.77 11.94 -16.72
CA PRO A 73 2.17 11.08 -15.61
C PRO A 73 2.35 11.97 -14.38
N ALA A 74 1.93 11.53 -13.19
CA ALA A 74 2.09 12.33 -11.98
C ALA A 74 3.54 12.88 -11.95
N PRO A 75 3.72 14.22 -11.99
CA PRO A 75 5.04 14.79 -12.19
C PRO A 75 5.93 14.29 -11.06
N ILE A 76 7.13 13.84 -11.42
CA ILE A 76 8.13 13.46 -10.43
C ILE A 76 8.23 14.62 -9.43
N PRO A 77 8.09 14.38 -8.11
CA PRO A 77 8.21 15.42 -7.10
C PRO A 77 9.40 16.32 -7.38
N VAL A 78 9.24 17.64 -7.27
CA VAL A 78 10.26 18.63 -7.69
C VAL A 78 11.60 18.39 -6.96
N GLU A 79 11.55 17.88 -5.74
CA GLU A 79 12.72 17.45 -4.97
C GLU A 79 13.56 16.32 -5.62
N PHE A 80 13.02 15.62 -6.62
CA PHE A 80 13.71 14.58 -7.39
C PHE A 80 13.94 14.97 -8.85
N GLU A 81 13.75 16.24 -9.22
CA GLU A 81 13.97 16.73 -10.59
C GLU A 81 15.36 16.34 -11.15
N ASN A 82 16.34 16.15 -10.27
CA ASN A 82 17.73 15.83 -10.63
C ASN A 82 18.23 14.50 -10.02
N ASP A 83 17.35 13.66 -9.47
CA ASP A 83 17.71 12.39 -8.81
C ASP A 83 16.92 11.23 -9.42
N THR A 84 17.47 10.67 -10.50
CA THR A 84 16.85 9.60 -11.28
C THR A 84 16.55 8.35 -10.44
N ASP A 85 17.41 8.02 -9.46
CA ASP A 85 17.22 6.85 -8.60
C ASP A 85 16.02 7.04 -7.67
N ARG A 86 15.90 8.21 -7.03
CA ARG A 86 14.73 8.54 -6.20
C ARG A 86 13.45 8.71 -7.00
N ALA A 87 13.52 9.38 -8.15
CA ALA A 87 12.41 9.54 -9.08
C ALA A 87 11.83 8.18 -9.52
N SER A 88 12.72 7.22 -9.76
CA SER A 88 12.33 5.91 -10.25
C SER A 88 11.85 4.98 -9.14
N LYS A 89 12.42 5.05 -7.93
CA LYS A 89 11.88 4.35 -6.75
C LYS A 89 10.48 4.85 -6.40
N TRP A 90 10.26 6.17 -6.50
CA TRP A 90 8.95 6.78 -6.35
C TRP A 90 7.96 6.26 -7.39
N ALA A 91 8.34 6.26 -8.67
CA ALA A 91 7.52 5.69 -9.74
C ALA A 91 7.20 4.22 -9.47
N PHE A 92 8.20 3.38 -9.21
CA PHE A 92 7.98 1.95 -8.98
C PHE A 92 7.05 1.66 -7.79
N SER A 93 7.17 2.41 -6.70
CA SER A 93 6.26 2.26 -5.57
C SER A 93 4.81 2.65 -5.87
N THR A 94 4.61 3.55 -6.84
CA THR A 94 3.32 4.03 -7.32
C THR A 94 2.69 3.02 -8.28
N TYR A 95 3.50 2.25 -9.02
CA TYR A 95 3.03 1.44 -10.15
C TYR A 95 3.24 -0.08 -9.97
N GLY A 96 3.95 -0.52 -8.93
CA GLY A 96 4.54 -1.87 -8.80
C GLY A 96 3.62 -3.04 -8.47
N ASN A 97 2.29 -2.86 -8.40
CA ASN A 97 1.36 -3.97 -8.12
C ASN A 97 0.18 -4.08 -9.10
N MET A 98 0.40 -3.71 -10.36
CA MET A 98 -0.57 -3.87 -11.42
C MET A 98 -0.45 -5.24 -12.08
N GLY A 99 -1.08 -6.24 -11.48
CA GLY A 99 -1.33 -7.54 -12.09
C GLY A 99 -2.77 -7.63 -12.60
N GLN A 100 -2.98 -7.51 -13.92
CA GLN A 100 -3.97 -8.35 -14.60
C GLN A 100 -3.61 -8.59 -16.07
N LEU A 101 -3.75 -9.86 -16.46
CA LEU A 101 -3.39 -10.44 -17.76
C LEU A 101 -4.23 -9.83 -18.89
N GLY A 102 -3.55 -9.20 -19.84
CA GLY A 102 -4.06 -8.96 -21.19
C GLY A 102 -3.15 -9.61 -22.22
N ILE A 103 -3.71 -10.01 -23.36
CA ILE A 103 -2.91 -10.35 -24.54
C ILE A 103 -2.38 -9.03 -25.10
N PHE A 104 -1.10 -8.75 -24.85
CA PHE A 104 -0.43 -7.58 -25.40
C PHE A 104 -0.25 -7.78 -26.91
N THR A 105 -0.76 -6.84 -27.69
CA THR A 105 -0.50 -6.74 -29.13
C THR A 105 0.15 -5.39 -29.41
N THR A 106 0.68 -5.18 -30.62
CA THR A 106 1.24 -3.89 -31.04
C THR A 106 0.23 -2.73 -30.96
N ASP A 107 -1.06 -3.06 -30.94
CA ASP A 107 -2.16 -2.10 -30.94
C ASP A 107 -2.87 -2.01 -29.57
N PHE A 108 -2.26 -2.55 -28.51
CA PHE A 108 -2.85 -2.56 -27.18
C PHE A 108 -2.99 -1.15 -26.60
N LEU A 109 -4.23 -0.74 -26.35
CA LEU A 109 -4.56 0.48 -25.61
C LEU A 109 -5.05 0.08 -24.22
N PRO A 110 -4.31 0.40 -23.14
CA PRO A 110 -4.75 0.06 -21.80
C PRO A 110 -5.97 0.89 -21.40
N VAL A 111 -7.00 0.20 -20.95
CA VAL A 111 -8.11 0.79 -20.21
C VAL A 111 -8.05 0.16 -18.83
N SER A 112 -8.09 0.99 -17.79
CA SER A 112 -8.24 0.49 -16.44
C SER A 112 -9.33 1.24 -15.72
N ASP A 113 -10.17 0.44 -15.08
CA ASP A 113 -11.25 0.90 -14.23
C ASP A 113 -10.78 1.14 -12.79
N SER A 114 -9.49 0.93 -12.48
CA SER A 114 -8.95 1.03 -11.12
C SER A 114 -8.21 2.36 -10.90
N PRO A 115 -8.48 3.09 -9.80
CA PRO A 115 -7.68 4.26 -9.45
C PRO A 115 -6.22 3.84 -9.22
N LEU A 116 -5.30 4.67 -9.71
CA LEU A 116 -3.86 4.56 -9.46
C LEU A 116 -3.55 4.35 -7.98
N ARG A 117 -2.62 3.45 -7.68
CA ARG A 117 -1.98 3.41 -6.36
C ARG A 117 -0.91 4.48 -6.24
N THR A 118 -1.27 5.75 -6.08
CA THR A 118 -0.26 6.78 -5.77
C THR A 118 0.13 6.72 -4.29
N HIS A 119 1.18 5.99 -3.95
CA HIS A 119 1.76 6.04 -2.60
C HIS A 119 2.76 7.20 -2.53
N SER A 120 2.63 8.09 -1.54
CA SER A 120 3.64 9.12 -1.32
C SER A 120 4.96 8.49 -0.86
N LEU A 121 6.06 9.22 -0.99
CA LEU A 121 7.38 8.79 -0.49
C LEU A 121 7.35 8.39 0.98
N LEU A 122 6.55 9.12 1.77
CA LEU A 122 6.33 8.81 3.16
C LEU A 122 5.74 7.41 3.36
N HIS A 123 4.79 6.97 2.52
CA HIS A 123 4.26 5.60 2.58
C HIS A 123 5.36 4.57 2.32
N ILE A 124 6.21 4.80 1.31
CA ILE A 124 7.33 3.89 0.98
C ILE A 124 8.30 3.78 2.15
N ALA A 125 8.72 4.93 2.69
CA ALA A 125 9.67 5.00 3.80
C ALA A 125 9.12 4.25 5.03
N VAL A 126 7.83 4.42 5.32
CA VAL A 126 7.13 3.69 6.37
C VAL A 126 7.11 2.17 6.12
N ALA A 127 6.74 1.73 4.91
CA ALA A 127 6.72 0.31 4.58
C ALA A 127 8.10 -0.36 4.66
N ARG A 128 9.17 0.42 4.46
CA ARG A 128 10.56 -0.07 4.50
C ARG A 128 11.24 0.08 5.86
N GLY A 129 10.64 0.75 6.84
CA GLY A 129 11.30 1.01 8.11
C GLY A 129 12.38 2.10 8.04
N GLU A 130 12.35 2.94 7.01
CA GLU A 130 13.37 3.96 6.72
C GLU A 130 13.11 5.23 7.55
N ILE A 131 13.51 5.19 8.84
CA ILE A 131 13.18 6.25 9.82
C ILE A 131 13.69 7.63 9.41
N LYS A 132 14.89 7.71 8.83
CA LYS A 132 15.47 8.98 8.40
C LYS A 132 14.66 9.59 7.25
N GLU A 133 14.23 8.77 6.31
CA GLU A 133 13.42 9.18 5.17
C GLU A 133 12.02 9.63 5.62
N ILE A 134 11.44 9.00 6.65
CA ILE A 134 10.19 9.48 7.29
C ILE A 134 10.37 10.89 7.85
N GLU A 135 11.46 11.13 8.57
CA GLU A 135 11.77 12.44 9.15
C GLU A 135 12.03 13.49 8.06
N ASP A 136 12.80 13.15 7.04
CA ASP A 136 13.09 14.03 5.90
C ASP A 136 11.79 14.46 5.20
N GLU A 137 10.86 13.54 4.94
CA GLU A 137 9.56 13.85 4.34
C GLU A 137 8.69 14.75 5.23
N PHE A 138 8.68 14.51 6.54
CA PHE A 138 7.97 15.38 7.48
C PHE A 138 8.51 16.81 7.46
N TYR A 139 9.84 16.99 7.49
CA TYR A 139 10.45 18.32 7.50
C TYR A 139 10.30 19.07 6.16
N LYS A 140 10.04 18.37 5.06
CA LYS A 140 9.61 18.99 3.79
C LYS A 140 8.15 19.48 3.81
N GLY A 141 7.38 19.13 4.83
CA GLY A 141 5.97 19.50 4.97
C GLY A 141 5.00 18.47 4.38
N THR A 142 5.43 17.23 4.14
CA THR A 142 4.54 16.16 3.68
C THR A 142 3.45 15.90 4.72
N ASN A 143 2.19 15.86 4.28
CA ASN A 143 1.06 15.57 5.16
C ASN A 143 1.12 14.11 5.65
N LEU A 144 1.35 13.92 6.96
CA LEU A 144 1.42 12.61 7.61
C LEU A 144 0.13 11.78 7.53
N ASN A 145 -1.00 12.43 7.26
CA ASN A 145 -2.33 11.81 7.19
C ASN A 145 -2.86 11.72 5.76
N ALA A 146 -2.03 12.02 4.75
CA ALA A 146 -2.44 11.90 3.35
C ALA A 146 -2.79 10.45 3.02
N LEU A 147 -3.92 10.23 2.36
CA LEU A 147 -4.31 8.89 1.90
C LEU A 147 -3.63 8.59 0.57
N ALA A 148 -3.07 7.39 0.46
CA ALA A 148 -2.62 6.88 -0.82
C ALA A 148 -3.80 6.41 -1.70
N GLY A 149 -3.51 5.97 -2.91
CA GLY A 149 -4.53 5.48 -3.85
C GLY A 149 -5.35 4.28 -3.37
N ASP A 150 -4.83 3.50 -2.42
CA ASP A 150 -5.57 2.42 -1.76
C ASP A 150 -6.44 2.90 -0.57
N GLY A 151 -6.47 4.20 -0.32
CA GLY A 151 -7.24 4.83 0.75
C GLY A 151 -6.62 4.69 2.13
N LEU A 152 -5.37 4.26 2.25
CA LEU A 152 -4.67 4.13 3.52
C LEU A 152 -3.73 5.32 3.75
N ALA A 153 -3.67 5.82 4.98
CA ALA A 153 -2.66 6.79 5.42
C ALA A 153 -1.32 6.10 5.77
N PRO A 154 -0.20 6.84 5.91
CA PRO A 154 1.09 6.30 6.36
C PRO A 154 0.97 5.52 7.67
N LEU A 155 0.18 6.01 8.63
CA LEU A 155 -0.01 5.30 9.90
C LEU A 155 -0.68 3.94 9.73
N HIS A 156 -1.58 3.78 8.76
CA HIS A 156 -2.17 2.47 8.43
C HIS A 156 -1.13 1.53 7.79
N TRP A 157 -0.27 2.06 6.93
CA TRP A 157 0.83 1.31 6.30
C TRP A 157 1.86 0.83 7.32
N SER A 158 2.07 1.59 8.40
CA SER A 158 2.97 1.21 9.48
C SER A 158 2.55 -0.07 10.23
N ILE A 159 1.35 -0.61 9.99
CA ILE A 159 0.90 -1.91 10.51
C ILE A 159 1.62 -3.08 9.85
N ALA A 160 1.98 -2.97 8.57
CA ALA A 160 2.53 -4.10 7.80
C ALA A 160 3.95 -4.52 8.20
N PRO A 161 4.93 -3.60 8.44
CA PRO A 161 6.26 -3.99 8.91
C PRO A 161 6.20 -4.71 10.26
N GLU A 162 7.08 -5.67 10.53
CA GLU A 162 7.12 -6.32 11.85
C GLU A 162 7.67 -5.39 12.94
N SER A 163 8.56 -4.46 12.59
CA SER A 163 9.03 -3.43 13.52
C SER A 163 7.92 -2.41 13.81
N ILE A 164 7.88 -1.93 15.06
CA ILE A 164 7.00 -0.85 15.51
C ILE A 164 7.60 0.54 15.26
N ASP A 165 8.88 0.63 14.89
CA ASP A 165 9.63 1.90 14.88
C ASP A 165 9.03 2.96 13.96
N SER A 166 8.58 2.60 12.75
CA SER A 166 7.93 3.56 11.84
C SER A 166 6.61 4.08 12.39
N MET A 167 5.83 3.22 13.06
CA MET A 167 4.59 3.65 13.71
C MET A 167 4.91 4.63 14.85
N THR A 168 5.85 4.27 15.72
CA THR A 168 6.31 5.13 16.81
C THR A 168 6.76 6.48 16.28
N LYS A 169 7.59 6.48 15.23
CA LYS A 169 8.07 7.72 14.63
C LYS A 169 6.94 8.58 14.05
N LEU A 170 6.00 8.00 13.30
CA LEU A 170 4.87 8.75 12.76
C LEU A 170 4.04 9.41 13.87
N LEU A 171 3.77 8.68 14.95
CA LEU A 171 3.02 9.17 16.10
C LEU A 171 3.77 10.27 16.86
N GLU A 172 5.09 10.13 17.06
CA GLU A 172 5.96 11.18 17.60
C GLU A 172 5.93 12.47 16.77
N LEU A 173 5.87 12.33 15.44
CA LEU A 173 5.77 13.46 14.49
C LEU A 173 4.35 14.05 14.40
N GLY A 174 3.37 13.47 15.09
CA GLY A 174 2.00 13.99 15.16
C GLY A 174 1.04 13.44 14.11
N ALA A 175 1.29 12.24 13.56
CA ALA A 175 0.28 11.53 12.78
C ALA A 175 -0.99 11.30 13.62
N ASP A 176 -2.16 11.44 13.01
CA ASP A 176 -3.44 11.29 13.72
C ASP A 176 -3.73 9.81 13.98
N PRO A 177 -3.75 9.35 15.25
CA PRO A 177 -4.04 7.96 15.60
C PRO A 177 -5.48 7.54 15.25
N ASN A 178 -6.35 8.51 14.94
CA ASN A 178 -7.75 8.32 14.56
C ASN A 178 -8.01 8.63 13.08
N GLY A 179 -6.97 8.88 12.27
CA GLY A 179 -7.13 9.15 10.85
C GLY A 179 -7.86 8.02 10.14
N LEU A 180 -8.81 8.36 9.27
CA LEU A 180 -9.70 7.38 8.63
C LEU A 180 -9.20 6.98 7.23
N THR A 181 -9.39 5.71 6.87
CA THR A 181 -9.26 5.26 5.48
C THR A 181 -10.45 5.73 4.62
N HIS A 182 -10.41 5.47 3.30
CA HIS A 182 -11.57 5.68 2.42
C HIS A 182 -12.83 4.88 2.83
N GLU A 183 -12.68 3.81 3.61
CA GLU A 183 -13.79 2.98 4.12
C GLU A 183 -14.13 3.32 5.58
N GLY A 184 -13.60 4.42 6.12
CA GLY A 184 -13.83 4.83 7.51
C GLY A 184 -13.07 4.01 8.55
N ALA A 185 -12.14 3.14 8.16
CA ALA A 185 -11.38 2.33 9.12
C ALA A 185 -10.32 3.16 9.83
N THR A 186 -10.06 2.88 11.11
CA THR A 186 -8.97 3.50 11.88
C THR A 186 -7.71 2.60 11.91
N PRO A 187 -6.53 3.14 12.27
CA PRO A 187 -5.32 2.35 12.44
C PRO A 187 -5.48 1.21 13.44
N ILE A 188 -6.22 1.42 14.54
CA ILE A 188 -6.45 0.38 15.56
C ILE A 188 -7.26 -0.79 14.99
N MET A 189 -8.22 -0.53 14.10
CA MET A 189 -8.95 -1.61 13.42
C MET A 189 -8.04 -2.46 12.54
N ASN A 190 -7.12 -1.84 11.80
CA ASN A 190 -6.14 -2.55 10.97
C ASN A 190 -5.13 -3.33 11.81
N ALA A 191 -4.64 -2.75 12.91
CA ALA A 191 -3.77 -3.43 13.88
C ALA A 191 -4.44 -4.67 14.48
N VAL A 192 -5.70 -4.53 14.89
CA VAL A 192 -6.49 -5.63 15.45
C VAL A 192 -6.73 -6.72 14.42
N GLN A 193 -7.14 -6.36 13.20
CA GLN A 193 -7.37 -7.33 12.13
C GLN A 193 -6.11 -8.16 11.81
N SER A 194 -4.94 -7.52 11.85
CA SER A 194 -3.63 -8.16 11.64
C SER A 194 -3.01 -8.79 12.92
N ASN A 195 -3.76 -8.85 14.02
CA ASN A 195 -3.32 -9.41 15.31
C ASN A 195 -2.01 -8.80 15.88
N LYS A 196 -1.82 -7.48 15.74
CA LYS A 196 -0.62 -6.76 16.19
C LYS A 196 -0.84 -6.07 17.54
N MET A 197 -0.79 -6.84 18.63
CA MET A 197 -1.08 -6.38 20.00
C MET A 197 -0.20 -5.19 20.47
N ASP A 198 1.08 -5.21 20.15
CA ASP A 198 2.04 -4.14 20.42
C ASP A 198 1.63 -2.81 19.76
N LYS A 199 1.17 -2.86 18.51
CA LYS A 199 0.69 -1.70 17.76
C LYS A 199 -0.65 -1.20 18.29
N VAL A 200 -1.55 -2.10 18.69
CA VAL A 200 -2.82 -1.73 19.34
C VAL A 200 -2.53 -0.95 20.63
N LYS A 201 -1.61 -1.44 21.46
CA LYS A 201 -1.21 -0.74 22.70
C LYS A 201 -0.64 0.64 22.41
N LEU A 202 0.30 0.73 21.47
CA LEU A 202 0.93 2.00 21.11
C LEU A 202 -0.10 3.03 20.60
N LEU A 203 -1.04 2.61 19.74
CA LEU A 203 -2.09 3.50 19.24
C LEU A 203 -2.97 4.04 20.38
N LEU A 204 -3.30 3.22 21.39
CA LEU A 204 -4.05 3.67 22.57
C LEU A 204 -3.25 4.64 23.44
N ASP A 205 -1.94 4.41 23.61
CA ASP A 205 -1.06 5.30 24.36
C ASP A 205 -1.01 6.71 23.71
N TYR A 206 -1.21 6.78 22.39
CA TYR A 206 -1.31 8.04 21.64
C TYR A 206 -2.74 8.56 21.47
N GLY A 207 -3.75 7.94 22.11
CA GLY A 207 -5.12 8.46 22.15
C GLY A 207 -6.04 7.96 21.01
N ALA A 208 -5.76 6.80 20.43
CA ALA A 208 -6.71 6.15 19.52
C ALA A 208 -8.04 5.81 20.22
N LEU A 209 -9.13 6.03 19.51
CA LEU A 209 -10.50 5.79 19.97
C LEU A 209 -10.94 4.36 19.64
N ILE A 210 -11.30 3.59 20.66
CA ILE A 210 -11.60 2.15 20.54
C ILE A 210 -12.92 1.86 19.82
N ASN A 211 -13.92 2.72 20.02
CA ASN A 211 -15.31 2.48 19.57
C ASN A 211 -15.67 3.22 18.28
N VAL A 212 -14.68 3.70 17.51
CA VAL A 212 -14.94 4.24 16.17
C VAL A 212 -15.54 3.14 15.30
N GLN A 213 -16.46 3.54 14.43
CA GLN A 213 -17.13 2.67 13.47
C GLN A 213 -16.65 3.03 12.07
N ASP A 214 -16.32 2.02 11.27
CA ASP A 214 -16.08 2.20 9.85
C ASP A 214 -17.39 2.49 9.10
N ASP A 215 -17.32 2.75 7.79
CA ASP A 215 -18.51 3.14 7.00
C ASP A 215 -19.61 2.08 6.98
N ARG A 216 -19.28 0.84 7.38
CA ARG A 216 -20.21 -0.28 7.51
C ARG A 216 -20.71 -0.48 8.95
N GLY A 217 -20.28 0.36 9.88
CA GLY A 217 -20.62 0.31 11.30
C GLY A 217 -19.69 -0.56 12.14
N PHE A 218 -18.68 -1.22 11.55
CA PHE A 218 -17.86 -2.19 12.28
C PHE A 218 -16.81 -1.49 13.15
N THR A 219 -16.59 -2.04 14.33
CA THR A 219 -15.55 -1.58 15.28
C THR A 219 -14.36 -2.52 15.32
N ALA A 220 -13.28 -2.13 16.01
CA ALA A 220 -12.14 -3.01 16.27
C ALA A 220 -12.56 -4.32 16.98
N LEU A 221 -13.51 -4.25 17.92
CA LEU A 221 -14.00 -5.45 18.63
C LEU A 221 -14.71 -6.43 17.71
N HIS A 222 -15.47 -5.94 16.72
CA HIS A 222 -16.08 -6.81 15.70
C HIS A 222 -15.01 -7.59 14.93
N ARG A 223 -13.96 -6.90 14.46
CA ARG A 223 -12.86 -7.52 13.69
C ARG A 223 -12.09 -8.53 14.54
N ALA A 224 -11.82 -8.23 15.82
CA ALA A 224 -11.17 -9.17 16.73
C ALA A 224 -12.00 -10.45 16.93
N ALA A 225 -13.31 -10.29 17.12
CA ALA A 225 -14.23 -11.39 17.39
C ALA A 225 -14.41 -12.31 16.17
N GLU A 226 -14.61 -11.73 14.99
CA GLU A 226 -14.70 -12.48 13.72
C GLU A 226 -13.42 -13.25 13.41
N ARG A 227 -12.24 -12.67 13.71
CA ARG A 227 -10.94 -13.28 13.39
C ARG A 227 -10.44 -14.28 14.42
N GLY A 228 -11.13 -14.43 15.56
CA GLY A 228 -10.69 -15.35 16.61
C GLY A 228 -9.52 -14.83 17.47
N HIS A 229 -9.29 -13.51 17.50
CA HIS A 229 -8.16 -12.92 18.23
C HIS A 229 -8.50 -12.74 19.72
N THR A 230 -8.60 -13.84 20.45
CA THR A 230 -9.05 -13.89 21.86
C THR A 230 -8.34 -12.89 22.77
N ASP A 231 -7.00 -12.81 22.70
CA ASP A 231 -6.23 -11.91 23.57
C ASP A 231 -6.52 -10.44 23.27
N LEU A 232 -6.74 -10.09 21.98
CA LEU A 232 -7.18 -8.77 21.58
C LEU A 232 -8.61 -8.47 22.02
N VAL A 233 -9.53 -9.44 21.98
CA VAL A 233 -10.88 -9.27 22.55
C VAL A 233 -10.80 -8.93 24.03
N LYS A 234 -10.04 -9.72 24.82
CA LYS A 234 -9.83 -9.45 26.26
C LYS A 234 -9.27 -8.04 26.46
N PHE A 235 -8.23 -7.69 25.71
CA PHE A 235 -7.57 -6.39 25.81
C PHE A 235 -8.50 -5.22 25.45
N LEU A 236 -9.25 -5.32 24.36
CA LEU A 236 -10.18 -4.28 23.92
C LEU A 236 -11.31 -4.08 24.95
N LEU A 237 -11.87 -5.16 25.51
CA LEU A 237 -12.91 -5.08 26.55
C LEU A 237 -12.40 -4.37 27.82
N VAL A 238 -11.19 -4.71 28.27
CA VAL A 238 -10.56 -4.04 29.43
C VAL A 238 -10.37 -2.55 29.20
N ASN A 239 -10.12 -2.14 27.95
CA ASN A 239 -9.96 -0.73 27.59
C ASN A 239 -11.28 -0.05 27.17
N GLY A 240 -12.44 -0.67 27.42
CA GLY A 240 -13.75 -0.02 27.25
C GLY A 240 -14.37 -0.17 25.86
N ALA A 241 -14.02 -1.23 25.12
CA ALA A 241 -14.74 -1.58 23.90
C ALA A 241 -16.21 -1.92 24.19
N ASP A 242 -17.12 -1.31 23.44
CA ASP A 242 -18.56 -1.54 23.57
C ASP A 242 -18.98 -2.81 22.80
N LYS A 243 -19.29 -3.87 23.55
CA LYS A 243 -19.74 -5.16 23.01
C LYS A 243 -21.18 -5.15 22.45
N THR A 244 -21.93 -4.07 22.67
CA THR A 244 -23.34 -3.95 22.27
C THR A 244 -23.55 -3.29 20.91
N ILE A 245 -22.51 -2.66 20.35
CA ILE A 245 -22.57 -2.06 19.02
C ILE A 245 -22.95 -3.12 17.98
N SER A 246 -23.87 -2.75 17.09
CA SER A 246 -24.28 -3.57 15.96
C SER A 246 -23.89 -2.92 14.63
N ALA A 247 -23.25 -3.70 13.77
CA ALA A 247 -22.86 -3.35 12.41
C ALA A 247 -23.53 -4.31 11.43
N GLN A 248 -24.33 -3.80 10.49
CA GLN A 248 -25.06 -4.61 9.50
C GLN A 248 -25.89 -5.77 10.11
N GLY A 249 -26.45 -5.56 11.31
CA GLY A 249 -27.22 -6.59 12.03
C GLY A 249 -26.37 -7.58 12.84
N HIS A 250 -25.04 -7.42 12.86
CA HIS A 250 -24.11 -8.24 13.61
C HIS A 250 -23.54 -7.47 14.80
N THR A 251 -23.52 -8.08 15.98
CA THR A 251 -22.66 -7.68 17.10
C THR A 251 -21.38 -8.50 17.09
N ALA A 252 -20.36 -8.11 17.86
CA ALA A 252 -19.13 -8.87 18.01
C ALA A 252 -19.39 -10.34 18.43
N ILE A 253 -20.32 -10.60 19.35
CA ILE A 253 -20.67 -11.97 19.78
C ILE A 253 -21.34 -12.77 18.67
N SER A 254 -22.16 -12.13 17.83
CA SER A 254 -22.80 -12.83 16.71
C SER A 254 -21.78 -13.25 15.64
N LEU A 255 -20.76 -12.42 15.38
CA LEU A 255 -19.66 -12.78 14.48
C LEU A 255 -18.83 -13.93 15.04
N ALA A 256 -18.44 -13.85 16.31
CA ALA A 256 -17.73 -14.94 17.00
C ALA A 256 -18.53 -16.26 16.95
N THR A 257 -19.86 -16.18 17.05
CA THR A 257 -20.76 -17.34 16.95
C THR A 257 -20.75 -17.95 15.54
N ILE A 258 -20.85 -17.12 14.49
CA ILE A 258 -20.79 -17.56 13.09
C ILE A 258 -19.44 -18.24 12.78
N THR A 259 -18.35 -17.75 13.37
CA THR A 259 -17.00 -18.28 13.19
C THR A 259 -16.59 -19.33 14.23
N GLU A 260 -17.54 -19.79 15.07
CA GLU A 260 -17.34 -20.82 16.10
C GLU A 260 -16.20 -20.54 17.10
N GLN A 261 -16.00 -19.27 17.47
CA GLN A 261 -14.96 -18.83 18.41
C GLN A 261 -15.46 -18.93 19.87
N TYR A 262 -15.59 -20.15 20.38
CA TYR A 262 -16.24 -20.44 21.68
C TYR A 262 -15.69 -19.63 22.86
N GLU A 263 -14.37 -19.47 22.98
CA GLU A 263 -13.76 -18.69 24.07
C GLU A 263 -14.17 -17.20 23.98
N ILE A 264 -14.27 -16.65 22.77
CA ILE A 264 -14.71 -15.26 22.56
C ILE A 264 -16.20 -15.11 22.86
N ILE A 265 -17.02 -16.10 22.53
CA ILE A 265 -18.45 -16.10 22.87
C ILE A 265 -18.62 -16.01 24.39
N GLU A 266 -17.83 -16.77 25.16
CA GLU A 266 -17.85 -16.69 26.63
C GLU A 266 -17.42 -15.32 27.16
N LEU A 267 -16.41 -14.69 26.55
CA LEU A 267 -15.96 -13.35 26.95
C LEU A 267 -16.98 -12.24 26.65
N LEU A 268 -17.80 -12.43 25.61
CA LEU A 268 -18.75 -11.42 25.15
C LEU A 268 -20.17 -11.60 25.71
N ASN A 269 -20.49 -12.75 26.31
CA ASN A 269 -21.70 -12.92 27.12
C ASN A 269 -21.68 -12.00 28.36
#